data_AF-A0A6A1URH3-F1
#
_entry.id   AF-A0A6A1URH3-F1
#
_cell.length_a   1.000
_cell.length_b   1.000
_cell.length_c   1.000
_cell.angle_alpha   90.00
_cell.angle_beta   90.00
_cell.angle_gamma   90.00
#
_symmetry.space_group_name_H-M   'P 1'
#
loop_
_entity.id
_entity.type
_entity.pdbx_description
1 polymer ?
#
loop_
_entity_poly.entity_id
_entity_poly.type
_entity_poly.pdbx_seq_one_letter_code
_entity_poly.pdbx_strand_id
1 'polypeptide(L)'
;MVCQPIRFWDLQSALANSSNLGFSVNYIVGKFIVFIRNTEISHKIFANVHPDAFLLIGHPFGKKLFGAHNLIYMMGQDHKDIYHRYHIFCT
;
A
#
# COMPACT_ATOMS: atom_id res chain seq x y z
N MET A 1 -4.22 10.43 -12.41
CA MET A 1 -4.13 8.99 -12.09
C MET A 1 -4.50 8.10 -13.28
N VAL A 2 -5.69 8.22 -13.88
CA VAL A 2 -6.12 7.30 -14.97
C VAL A 2 -5.57 7.69 -16.34
N CYS A 3 -5.68 8.97 -16.74
CA CYS A 3 -5.24 9.41 -18.08
C CYS A 3 -3.71 9.60 -18.19
N GLN A 4 -3.06 9.90 -17.06
CA GLN A 4 -1.61 10.14 -16.97
C GLN A 4 -1.08 9.55 -15.65
N PRO A 5 -0.81 8.23 -15.60
CA PRO A 5 -0.43 7.54 -14.36
C PRO A 5 0.96 7.94 -13.87
N ILE A 6 1.95 8.03 -14.76
CA ILE A 6 3.34 8.35 -14.41
C ILE A 6 3.41 9.75 -13.77
N ARG A 7 2.90 10.76 -14.48
CA ARG A 7 2.88 12.15 -14.02
C ARG A 7 2.16 12.33 -12.67
N PHE A 8 1.14 11.53 -12.40
CA PHE A 8 0.46 11.58 -11.10
C PHE A 8 1.40 11.18 -9.97
N TRP A 9 2.14 10.08 -10.12
CA TRP A 9 3.10 9.62 -9.12
C TRP A 9 4.29 10.57 -8.99
N ASP A 10 4.76 11.15 -10.10
CA ASP A 10 5.80 12.19 -10.07
C ASP A 10 5.36 13.41 -9.28
N LEU A 11 4.09 13.80 -9.39
CA LEU A 11 3.54 14.92 -8.61
C LEU A 11 3.42 14.57 -7.12
N GLN A 12 2.91 13.38 -6.78
CA GLN A 12 2.85 12.94 -5.37
C GLN A 12 4.25 12.88 -4.76
N SER A 13 5.21 12.43 -5.57
CA SER A 13 6.62 12.44 -5.28
C SER A 13 7.15 13.87 -5.08
N ALA A 14 6.91 14.82 -5.97
CA ALA A 14 7.35 16.20 -5.77
C ALA A 14 6.76 16.82 -4.48
N LEU A 15 5.46 16.63 -4.24
CA LEU A 15 4.76 17.19 -3.08
C LEU A 15 5.27 16.65 -1.74
N ALA A 16 5.56 15.34 -1.67
CA ALA A 16 6.11 14.73 -0.48
C ALA A 16 7.55 15.22 -0.17
N ASN A 17 8.27 15.76 -1.17
CA ASN A 17 9.61 16.33 -1.00
C ASN A 17 9.52 17.79 -0.57
N SER A 18 8.56 18.55 -1.11
CA SER A 18 8.42 19.97 -0.80
C SER A 18 7.93 20.24 0.63
N SER A 19 7.19 19.32 1.24
CA SER A 19 6.61 19.51 2.58
C SER A 19 7.56 19.20 3.74
N ASN A 20 8.73 18.61 3.48
CA ASN A 20 9.66 18.04 4.47
C ASN A 20 9.04 17.01 5.45
N LEU A 21 7.77 16.64 5.27
CA LEU A 21 7.06 15.62 6.05
C LEU A 21 7.31 14.21 5.49
N GLY A 22 7.79 14.11 4.24
CA GLY A 22 8.12 12.83 3.62
C GLY A 22 6.92 11.98 3.20
N PHE A 23 5.73 12.59 3.13
CA PHE A 23 4.51 12.01 2.55
C PHE A 23 3.65 13.08 1.88
N SER A 24 2.73 12.65 1.01
CA SER A 24 1.69 13.47 0.42
C SER A 24 0.34 12.74 0.50
N VAL A 25 -0.75 13.50 0.50
CA VAL A 25 -2.11 12.96 0.64
C VAL A 25 -2.95 13.43 -0.53
N ASN A 26 -3.76 12.51 -1.06
CA ASN A 26 -4.75 12.78 -2.08
C ASN A 26 -6.12 12.29 -1.63
N TYR A 27 -7.19 12.88 -2.16
CA TYR A 27 -8.55 12.42 -1.88
C TYR A 27 -9.21 12.01 -3.20
N ILE A 28 -9.50 10.71 -3.32
CA ILE A 28 -10.03 10.11 -4.55
C ILE A 28 -11.25 9.26 -4.17
N VAL A 29 -12.41 9.66 -4.68
CA VAL A 29 -13.69 8.92 -4.57
C VAL A 29 -13.98 8.42 -3.15
N GLY A 30 -14.02 9.35 -2.19
CA GLY A 30 -14.35 8.99 -0.80
C GLY A 30 -13.18 8.48 0.03
N LYS A 31 -12.00 8.27 -0.56
CA LYS A 31 -10.84 7.68 0.13
C LYS A 31 -9.65 8.61 0.14
N PHE A 32 -9.01 8.72 1.30
CA PHE A 32 -7.67 9.31 1.40
C PHE A 32 -6.64 8.30 0.93
N ILE A 33 -5.81 8.71 -0.02
CA ILE A 33 -4.66 7.97 -0.50
C ILE A 33 -3.42 8.67 0.05
N VAL A 34 -2.62 7.93 0.82
CA VAL A 34 -1.38 8.42 1.39
C VAL A 34 -0.22 7.87 0.57
N PHE A 35 0.59 8.77 0.01
CA PHE A 35 1.85 8.43 -0.65
C PHE A 35 3.00 8.72 0.31
N ILE A 36 3.82 7.72 0.62
CA ILE A 36 4.88 7.80 1.63
C ILE A 36 6.23 7.59 0.96
N ARG A 37 7.21 8.41 1.33
CA ARG A 37 8.62 8.21 0.98
C ARG A 37 9.54 8.06 2.18
N ASN A 38 9.17 8.61 3.33
CA ASN A 38 9.97 8.50 4.53
C ASN A 38 9.91 7.07 5.09
N THR A 39 11.07 6.46 5.29
CA THR A 39 11.21 5.07 5.76
C THR A 39 10.60 4.86 7.14
N GLU A 40 10.79 5.79 8.08
CA GLU A 40 10.26 5.68 9.44
C GLU A 40 8.71 5.74 9.44
N ILE A 41 8.13 6.63 8.64
CA ILE A 41 6.67 6.72 8.47
C ILE A 41 6.13 5.46 7.81
N SER A 42 6.83 4.92 6.81
CA SER A 42 6.47 3.64 6.18
C SER A 42 6.40 2.53 7.23
N HIS A 43 7.41 2.38 8.09
CA HIS A 43 7.38 1.38 9.15
C HIS A 43 6.19 1.55 10.11
N LYS A 44 5.89 2.79 10.52
CA LYS A 44 4.74 3.08 11.39
C LYS A 44 3.40 2.71 10.74
N ILE A 45 3.24 3.03 9.45
CA ILE A 45 2.01 2.70 8.71
C ILE A 45 1.91 1.19 8.49
N PHE A 46 2.98 0.53 8.04
CA PHE A 46 2.99 -0.92 7.81
C PHE A 46 2.73 -1.73 9.10
N ALA A 47 3.18 -1.24 10.26
CA ALA A 47 2.89 -1.86 11.55
C ALA A 47 1.40 -1.77 11.96
N ASN A 48 0.62 -0.89 11.34
CA ASN A 48 -0.79 -0.62 11.66
C ASN A 48 -1.73 -0.87 10.47
N VAL A 49 -1.30 -1.67 9.48
CA VAL A 49 -2.18 -2.08 8.37
C VAL A 49 -3.23 -3.05 8.91
N HIS A 50 -4.45 -2.56 9.03
CA HIS A 50 -5.64 -3.34 9.38
C HIS A 50 -6.90 -2.71 8.75
N PRO A 51 -7.99 -3.47 8.59
CA PRO A 51 -9.20 -3.00 7.89
C PRO A 51 -9.76 -1.68 8.40
N ASP A 52 -9.70 -1.44 9.71
CA ASP A 52 -10.23 -0.22 10.34
C ASP A 52 -9.26 0.99 10.37
N ALA A 53 -8.06 0.90 9.79
CA ALA A 53 -7.09 2.01 9.74
C ALA A 53 -6.51 2.18 8.34
N PHE A 54 -5.53 1.35 7.97
CA PHE A 54 -4.84 1.45 6.69
C PHE A 54 -5.14 0.26 5.81
N LEU A 55 -5.76 0.54 4.66
CA LEU A 55 -5.94 -0.44 3.59
C LEU A 55 -4.74 -0.39 2.65
N LEU A 56 -3.94 -1.47 2.63
CA LEU A 56 -2.86 -1.61 1.67
C LEU A 56 -3.42 -1.95 0.28
N ILE A 57 -3.08 -1.13 -0.73
CA ILE A 57 -3.46 -1.36 -2.13
C ILE A 57 -2.19 -1.32 -2.98
N GLY A 58 -1.66 -2.50 -3.36
CA GLY A 58 -0.49 -2.58 -4.24
C GLY A 58 -0.78 -2.22 -5.69
N HIS A 59 -2.01 -2.43 -6.16
CA HIS A 59 -2.44 -2.04 -7.51
C HIS A 59 -3.95 -1.76 -7.54
N PRO A 60 -4.43 -0.69 -8.20
CA PRO A 60 -5.86 -0.34 -8.23
C PRO A 60 -6.73 -1.43 -8.90
N PHE A 61 -6.17 -2.24 -9.81
CA PHE A 61 -6.83 -3.44 -10.36
C PHE A 61 -6.36 -4.75 -9.70
N GLY A 62 -5.58 -4.68 -8.64
CA GLY A 62 -4.83 -5.83 -8.17
C GLY A 62 -5.70 -6.97 -7.64
N LYS A 63 -6.90 -6.72 -7.09
CA LYS A 63 -7.84 -7.81 -6.78
C LYS A 63 -8.32 -8.57 -8.02
N LYS A 64 -8.45 -7.90 -9.16
CA LYS A 64 -8.85 -8.51 -10.44
C LYS A 64 -7.68 -9.18 -11.15
N LEU A 65 -6.46 -8.68 -10.97
CA LEU A 65 -5.24 -9.24 -11.55
C LEU A 65 -4.65 -10.40 -10.75
N PHE A 66 -4.73 -10.33 -9.43
CA PHE A 66 -4.04 -11.25 -8.52
C PHE A 66 -4.98 -12.16 -7.71
N GLY A 67 -6.29 -11.99 -7.89
CA GLY A 67 -7.32 -12.71 -7.12
C GLY A 67 -7.56 -12.12 -5.73
N ALA A 68 -8.72 -12.45 -5.15
CA ALA A 68 -9.10 -11.99 -3.81
C ALA A 68 -8.21 -12.54 -2.69
N HIS A 69 -7.54 -13.67 -2.93
CA HIS A 69 -6.64 -14.36 -2.00
C HIS A 69 -5.15 -14.13 -2.34
N ASN A 70 -4.76 -12.90 -2.69
CA ASN A 70 -3.34 -12.55 -2.83
C ASN A 70 -2.77 -12.09 -1.49
N LEU A 71 -1.51 -12.44 -1.22
CA LEU A 71 -0.76 -12.10 -0.01
C LEU A 71 -0.87 -10.61 0.34
N ILE A 72 -0.85 -9.71 -0.65
CA ILE A 72 -0.94 -8.26 -0.40
C ILE A 72 -2.34 -7.76 0.03
N TYR A 73 -3.37 -8.59 -0.07
CA TYR A 73 -4.76 -8.27 0.28
C TYR A 73 -5.29 -9.07 1.48
N MET A 74 -4.54 -10.07 1.96
CA MET A 74 -4.86 -10.82 3.16
C MET A 74 -4.28 -10.12 4.38
N MET A 75 -5.04 -10.13 5.48
CA MET A 75 -4.71 -9.44 6.73
C MET A 75 -4.85 -10.43 7.89
N GLY A 76 -4.12 -10.21 8.99
CA GLY A 76 -4.26 -11.02 10.20
C GLY A 76 -3.69 -12.44 10.06
N GLN A 77 -4.38 -13.43 10.64
CA GLN A 77 -3.89 -14.80 10.75
C GLN A 77 -3.75 -15.48 9.38
N ASP A 78 -4.67 -15.22 8.44
CA ASP A 78 -4.62 -15.77 7.08
C ASP A 78 -3.32 -15.37 6.33
N HIS A 79 -2.83 -14.14 6.57
CA HIS A 79 -1.55 -13.69 6.02
C HIS A 79 -0.36 -14.45 6.63
N LYS A 80 -0.38 -14.69 7.95
CA LYS A 80 0.67 -15.44 8.65
C LYS A 80 0.70 -16.90 8.23
N ASP A 81 -0.46 -17.54 8.13
CA ASP A 81 -0.59 -18.96 7.81
C ASP A 81 -0.05 -19.27 6.41
N ILE A 82 -0.24 -18.35 5.47
CA ILE A 82 0.30 -18.46 4.12
C ILE A 82 1.81 -18.23 4.11
N TYR A 83 2.33 -17.25 4.85
CA TYR A 83 3.78 -17.06 4.99
C TYR A 83 4.45 -18.31 5.56
N HIS A 84 3.87 -18.90 6.62
CA HIS A 84 4.35 -20.16 7.19
C HIS A 84 4.32 -21.30 6.18
N ARG A 85 3.26 -21.42 5.37
CA ARG A 85 3.13 -22.46 4.36
C ARG A 85 4.18 -22.36 3.26
N TYR A 86 4.52 -21.16 2.80
CA TYR A 86 5.57 -20.97 1.78
C TYR A 86 6.99 -21.09 2.35
N HIS A 87 7.19 -20.81 3.64
CA HIS A 87 8.50 -20.97 4.28
C HIS A 87 8.93 -22.44 4.45
N ILE A 88 7.97 -23.37 4.48
CA ILE A 88 8.22 -24.82 4.60
C ILE A 88 8.59 -25.47 3.26
N PHE A 89 8.24 -24.85 2.12
CA PHE A 89 8.56 -25.38 0.79
C PHE A 89 9.99 -25.06 0.29
N CYS A 90 10.79 -24.36 1.10
CA CYS A 90 12.19 -23.98 0.79
C CYS A 90 13.24 -24.69 1.64
N THR A 91 12.90 -25.80 2.30
CA THR A 91 13.83 -26.73 2.96
C THR A 91 13.67 -28.12 2.37
#